data_AF-A0A2E0TE86-F1
#
_entry.id   AF-A0A2E0TE86-F1
#
_cell.length_a   1.000
_cell.length_b   1.000
_cell.length_c   1.000
_cell.angle_alpha   90.00
_cell.angle_beta   90.00
_cell.angle_gamma   90.00
#
_symmetry.space_group_name_H-M   'P 1'
#
loop_
_entity.id
_entity.type
_entity.pdbx_description
1 polymer ?
#
loop_
_entity_poly.entity_id
_entity_poly.type
_entity_poly.pdbx_seq_one_letter_code
_entity_poly.pdbx_strand_id
1 'polypeptide(L)'
;MGLYWAFMLYIMVISFYSLIPQIFFPTATSQAQAQAPASCEEGLRDLTASLRAHASAIVGGRDAESDATFFERWDDRHVAVAERCEGDARHRRVAVLRYRVETTLRRFHREDRRLFDEVARALGADAPRDGEDAARTEETP
;
A
#
# COMPACT_ATOMS: atom_id res chain seq x y z
N MET A 1 50.57 -14.61 -12.29
CA MET A 1 49.53 -15.60 -12.69
C MET A 1 48.54 -15.95 -11.58
N GLY A 2 48.88 -15.91 -10.29
CA GLY A 2 47.92 -16.22 -9.20
C GLY A 2 46.79 -15.18 -9.02
N LEU A 3 47.05 -13.90 -9.31
CA LEU A 3 46.07 -12.82 -9.13
C LEU A 3 44.88 -12.93 -10.11
N TYR A 4 45.15 -13.35 -11.35
CA TYR A 4 44.11 -13.58 -12.35
C TYR A 4 43.20 -14.74 -11.96
N TRP A 5 43.78 -15.81 -11.40
CA TRP A 5 43.03 -16.98 -10.96
C TRP A 5 42.12 -16.67 -9.77
N ALA A 6 42.61 -15.90 -8.81
CA ALA A 6 41.79 -15.38 -7.71
C ALA A 6 40.65 -14.48 -8.19
N PHE A 7 40.91 -13.64 -9.20
CA PHE A 7 39.89 -12.77 -9.81
C PHE A 7 38.82 -13.58 -10.56
N MET A 8 39.21 -14.64 -11.29
CA MET A 8 38.28 -15.51 -12.00
C MET A 8 37.39 -16.31 -11.02
N LEU A 9 37.96 -16.84 -9.95
CA LEU A 9 37.21 -17.49 -8.87
C LEU A 9 36.24 -16.50 -8.20
N TYR A 10 36.69 -15.28 -7.93
CA TYR A 10 35.87 -14.24 -7.31
C TYR A 10 34.66 -13.89 -8.18
N ILE A 11 34.85 -13.70 -9.49
CA ILE A 11 33.76 -13.45 -10.43
C ILE A 11 32.82 -14.67 -10.53
N MET A 12 33.34 -15.90 -10.56
CA MET A 12 32.52 -17.10 -10.59
C MET A 12 31.63 -17.23 -9.34
N VAL A 13 32.20 -17.02 -8.15
CA VAL A 13 31.47 -17.08 -6.88
C VAL A 13 30.40 -15.99 -6.80
N ILE A 14 30.73 -14.75 -7.16
CA ILE A 14 29.75 -13.64 -7.17
C ILE A 14 28.64 -13.88 -8.18
N SER A 15 28.96 -14.41 -9.36
CA SER A 15 27.95 -14.72 -10.37
C SER A 15 26.99 -15.79 -9.85
N PHE A 16 27.52 -16.84 -9.20
CA PHE A 16 26.70 -17.90 -8.60
C PHE A 16 25.81 -17.38 -7.46
N TYR A 17 26.35 -16.51 -6.59
CA TYR A 17 25.59 -15.85 -5.52
C TYR A 17 24.51 -14.91 -6.05
N SER A 18 24.75 -14.24 -7.18
CA SER A 18 23.79 -13.30 -7.78
C SER A 18 22.68 -14.00 -8.59
N LEU A 19 22.95 -15.19 -9.15
CA LEU A 19 22.02 -15.92 -10.02
C LEU A 19 21.06 -16.86 -9.29
N ILE A 20 21.42 -17.41 -8.12
CA ILE A 20 20.56 -18.37 -7.38
C ILE A 20 19.22 -17.77 -6.89
N PRO A 21 19.13 -16.54 -6.34
CA PRO A 21 17.84 -16.05 -5.83
C PRO A 21 16.82 -15.71 -6.94
N GLN A 22 17.25 -15.46 -8.18
CA GLN A 22 16.36 -15.02 -9.26
C GLN A 22 15.45 -16.12 -9.82
N ILE A 23 15.84 -17.39 -9.70
CA ILE A 23 15.02 -18.50 -10.22
C ILE A 23 13.84 -18.80 -9.27
N PHE A 24 13.97 -18.47 -7.98
CA PHE A 24 12.91 -18.67 -6.99
C PHE A 24 12.09 -17.41 -6.69
N PHE A 25 12.63 -16.19 -6.88
CA PHE A 25 11.90 -14.93 -6.62
C PHE A 25 12.33 -13.80 -7.61
N PRO A 26 11.90 -13.83 -8.88
CA PRO A 26 12.41 -12.94 -9.95
C PRO A 26 12.07 -11.44 -9.80
N THR A 27 11.23 -11.03 -8.84
CA THR A 27 10.84 -9.62 -8.63
C THR A 27 11.24 -9.05 -7.27
N ALA A 28 11.76 -9.87 -6.35
CA ALA A 28 11.97 -9.44 -4.97
C ALA A 28 13.22 -8.56 -4.81
N THR A 29 14.33 -8.85 -5.47
CA THR A 29 15.62 -8.25 -5.09
C THR A 29 15.87 -6.85 -5.65
N SER A 30 15.50 -6.58 -6.91
CA SER A 30 15.74 -5.28 -7.55
C SER A 30 14.76 -4.20 -7.10
N GLN A 31 13.48 -4.55 -6.87
CA GLN A 31 12.50 -3.62 -6.32
C GLN A 31 12.59 -3.52 -4.79
N ALA A 32 12.86 -4.60 -4.04
CA ALA A 32 12.99 -4.46 -2.58
C ALA A 32 14.23 -3.66 -2.16
N GLN A 33 15.32 -3.64 -2.93
CA GLN A 33 16.47 -2.75 -2.66
C GLN A 33 16.26 -1.31 -3.15
N ALA A 34 15.49 -1.10 -4.23
CA ALA A 34 15.15 0.25 -4.70
C ALA A 34 14.05 0.93 -3.85
N GLN A 35 13.21 0.16 -3.17
CA GLN A 35 12.14 0.65 -2.30
C GLN A 35 12.42 0.47 -0.79
N ALA A 36 13.57 -0.08 -0.39
CA ALA A 36 13.91 -0.16 1.04
C ALA A 36 14.15 1.27 1.59
N PRO A 37 13.35 1.76 2.54
CA PRO A 37 13.53 3.09 3.09
C PRO A 37 14.90 3.19 3.76
N ALA A 38 15.67 4.22 3.40
CA ALA A 38 17.05 4.39 3.83
C ALA A 38 17.16 4.74 5.32
N SER A 39 16.06 5.20 5.92
CA SER A 39 16.00 5.62 7.32
C SER A 39 14.73 5.11 8.02
N CYS A 40 14.80 5.00 9.35
CA CYS A 40 13.63 4.69 10.19
C CYS A 40 12.48 5.70 9.96
N GLU A 41 12.80 6.99 9.85
CA GLU A 41 11.77 8.03 9.63
C GLU A 41 11.02 7.81 8.32
N GLU A 42 11.73 7.54 7.24
CA GLU A 42 11.14 7.30 5.94
C GLU A 42 10.24 6.07 5.95
N GLY A 43 10.69 4.97 6.56
CA GLY A 43 9.89 3.76 6.70
C GLY A 43 8.62 3.98 7.53
N LEU A 44 8.70 4.70 8.65
CA LEU A 44 7.54 5.04 9.47
C LEU A 44 6.57 5.99 8.74
N ARG A 45 7.09 6.91 7.92
CA ARG A 45 6.28 7.83 7.11
C ARG A 45 5.48 7.07 6.05
N ASP A 46 6.11 6.12 5.35
CA ASP A 46 5.44 5.26 4.38
C ASP A 46 4.36 4.37 5.03
N LEU A 47 4.68 3.75 6.17
CA LEU A 47 3.71 2.96 6.93
C LEU A 47 2.50 3.79 7.37
N THR A 48 2.72 5.04 7.78
CA THR A 48 1.64 5.95 8.17
C THR A 48 0.82 6.40 6.95
N ALA A 49 1.48 6.68 5.82
CA ALA A 49 0.83 7.07 4.58
C ALA A 49 -0.06 5.95 4.04
N SER A 50 0.42 4.71 4.06
CA SER A 50 -0.36 3.55 3.62
C SER A 50 -1.60 3.29 4.47
N LEU A 51 -1.52 3.44 5.81
CA LEU A 51 -2.71 3.38 6.69
C LEU A 51 -3.76 4.43 6.31
N ARG A 52 -3.33 5.68 6.07
CA ARG A 52 -4.24 6.77 5.68
C ARG A 52 -4.85 6.50 4.30
N ALA A 53 -4.05 6.04 3.35
CA ALA A 53 -4.51 5.74 2.00
C ALA A 53 -5.59 4.65 2.02
N HIS A 54 -5.36 3.55 2.74
CA HIS A 54 -6.32 2.46 2.89
C HIS A 54 -7.62 2.92 3.56
N ALA A 55 -7.52 3.62 4.69
CA ALA A 55 -8.70 4.15 5.38
C ALA A 55 -9.53 5.09 4.49
N SER A 56 -8.86 5.95 3.70
CA SER A 56 -9.54 6.85 2.77
C SER A 56 -10.20 6.12 1.60
N ALA A 57 -9.62 5.01 1.13
CA ALA A 57 -10.19 4.21 0.06
C ALA A 57 -11.47 3.51 0.52
N ILE A 58 -11.44 2.92 1.73
CA ILE A 58 -12.59 2.26 2.36
C ILE A 58 -13.73 3.25 2.61
N VAL A 59 -13.44 4.40 3.22
CA VAL A 59 -14.46 5.43 3.51
C VAL A 59 -14.97 6.08 2.22
N GLY A 60 -14.11 6.25 1.22
CA GLY A 60 -14.47 6.80 -0.08
C GLY A 60 -15.22 5.82 -0.99
N GLY A 61 -15.53 4.61 -0.52
CA GLY A 61 -16.25 3.59 -1.30
C GLY A 61 -15.50 3.10 -2.53
N ARG A 62 -14.18 3.28 -2.60
CA ARG A 62 -13.36 2.76 -3.70
C ARG A 62 -13.13 1.28 -3.49
N ASP A 63 -12.94 0.55 -4.58
CA ASP A 63 -12.45 -0.83 -4.53
C ASP A 63 -11.07 -0.83 -3.87
N ALA A 64 -11.04 -1.33 -2.65
CA ALA A 64 -9.84 -1.48 -1.85
C ALA A 64 -9.62 -2.97 -1.58
N GLU A 65 -8.36 -3.33 -1.35
CA GLU A 65 -8.00 -4.65 -0.84
C GLU A 65 -8.75 -4.95 0.47
N SER A 66 -8.93 -6.24 0.79
CA SER A 66 -9.55 -6.61 2.06
C SER A 66 -8.72 -6.10 3.25
N ASP A 67 -9.39 -5.65 4.32
CA ASP A 67 -8.72 -5.18 5.54
C ASP A 67 -7.71 -6.22 6.06
N ALA A 68 -8.09 -7.50 6.07
CA ALA A 68 -7.23 -8.57 6.56
C ALA A 68 -5.90 -8.65 5.77
N THR A 69 -5.97 -8.70 4.44
CA THR A 69 -4.79 -8.81 3.59
C THR A 69 -3.93 -7.55 3.65
N PHE A 70 -4.56 -6.37 3.70
CA PHE A 70 -3.85 -5.11 3.85
C PHE A 70 -3.07 -5.05 5.17
N PHE A 71 -3.71 -5.37 6.30
CA PHE A 71 -3.08 -5.29 7.61
C PHE A 71 -2.00 -6.34 7.82
N GLU A 72 -2.15 -7.54 7.27
CA GLU A 72 -1.10 -8.57 7.27
C GLU A 72 0.16 -8.07 6.55
N ARG A 73 0.01 -7.58 5.31
CA ARG A 73 1.15 -7.01 4.55
C ARG A 73 1.73 -5.77 5.23
N TRP A 74 0.90 -4.97 5.89
CA TRP A 74 1.37 -3.81 6.64
C TRP A 74 2.23 -4.23 7.85
N ASP A 75 1.82 -5.28 8.57
CA ASP A 75 2.57 -5.82 9.71
C ASP A 75 3.93 -6.37 9.30
N ASP A 76 4.00 -7.11 8.20
CA ASP A 76 5.27 -7.60 7.65
C ASP A 76 6.24 -6.45 7.38
N ARG A 77 5.75 -5.35 6.81
CA ARG A 77 6.55 -4.14 6.56
C ARG A 77 6.94 -3.41 7.85
N HIS A 78 6.08 -3.38 8.85
CA HIS A 78 6.36 -2.78 10.15
C HIS A 78 7.46 -3.54 10.93
N VAL A 79 7.42 -4.87 10.86
CA VAL A 79 8.46 -5.75 11.43
C VAL A 79 9.78 -5.59 10.67
N ALA A 80 9.75 -5.55 9.33
CA ALA A 80 10.95 -5.39 8.52
C ALA A 80 11.71 -4.06 8.78
N VAL A 81 11.02 -3.04 9.28
CA VAL A 81 11.62 -1.74 9.65
C VAL A 81 12.13 -1.71 11.10
N ALA A 82 11.77 -2.69 11.94
CA ALA A 82 12.06 -2.68 13.37
C ALA A 82 13.56 -2.61 13.70
N GLU A 83 14.40 -3.39 13.02
CA GLU A 83 15.86 -3.38 13.23
C GLU A 83 16.48 -2.00 13.01
N ARG A 84 15.93 -1.20 12.09
CA ARG A 84 16.41 0.15 11.78
C ARG A 84 15.85 1.22 12.72
N CYS A 85 14.80 0.90 13.48
CA CYS A 85 14.11 1.79 14.40
C CYS A 85 14.39 1.46 15.87
N GLU A 86 15.48 0.73 16.17
CA GLU A 86 15.80 0.31 17.54
C GLU A 86 15.89 1.53 18.48
N GLY A 87 15.13 1.47 19.58
CA GLY A 87 15.06 2.56 20.56
C GLY A 87 14.17 3.75 20.18
N ASP A 88 13.60 3.81 18.97
CA ASP A 88 12.72 4.90 18.56
C ASP A 88 11.26 4.67 19.02
N ALA A 89 10.80 5.52 19.94
CA ALA A 89 9.43 5.49 20.44
C ALA A 89 8.35 5.68 19.36
N ARG A 90 8.70 6.27 18.19
CA ARG A 90 7.79 6.46 17.06
C ARG A 90 7.38 5.12 16.46
N HIS A 91 8.24 4.11 16.44
CA HIS A 91 7.91 2.77 15.92
C HIS A 91 6.74 2.13 16.67
N ARG A 92 6.74 2.23 18.01
CA ARG A 92 5.63 1.78 18.85
C ARG A 92 4.35 2.60 18.63
N ARG A 93 4.46 3.92 18.45
CA ARG A 93 3.30 4.78 18.20
C ARG A 93 2.59 4.43 16.89
N VAL A 94 3.36 4.08 15.85
CA VAL A 94 2.81 3.65 14.56
C VAL A 94 2.05 2.33 14.69
N ALA A 95 2.53 1.38 15.50
CA ALA A 95 1.78 0.15 15.80
C ALA A 95 0.44 0.42 16.50
N VAL A 96 0.43 1.35 17.47
CA VAL A 96 -0.82 1.78 18.14
C VAL A 96 -1.78 2.44 17.16
N LEU A 97 -1.26 3.26 16.24
CA LEU A 97 -2.07 3.89 15.20
C LEU A 97 -2.75 2.86 14.31
N ARG A 98 -2.02 1.82 13.86
CA ARG A 98 -2.58 0.73 13.06
C ARG A 98 -3.78 0.07 13.76
N TYR A 99 -3.64 -0.30 15.03
CA TYR A 99 -4.73 -0.91 15.80
C TYR A 99 -5.97 -0.01 15.90
N ARG A 100 -5.76 1.31 16.11
CA ARG A 100 -6.86 2.28 16.16
C ARG A 100 -7.57 2.42 14.82
N VAL A 101 -6.82 2.46 13.71
CA VAL A 101 -7.38 2.52 12.35
C VAL A 101 -8.21 1.28 12.08
N GLU A 102 -7.66 0.09 12.35
CA GLU A 102 -8.38 -1.18 12.16
C GLU A 102 -9.68 -1.23 12.96
N THR A 103 -9.63 -0.85 14.24
CA THR A 103 -10.84 -0.81 15.10
C THR A 103 -11.87 0.17 14.56
N THR A 104 -11.43 1.33 14.06
CA THR A 104 -12.30 2.35 13.48
C THR A 104 -12.95 1.86 12.18
N LEU A 105 -12.19 1.22 11.29
CA LEU A 105 -12.72 0.67 10.04
C LEU A 105 -13.71 -0.47 10.29
N ARG A 106 -13.40 -1.39 11.21
CA ARG A 106 -14.34 -2.46 11.62
C ARG A 106 -15.67 -1.91 12.12
N ARG A 107 -15.62 -0.79 12.86
CA ARG A 107 -16.83 -0.09 13.32
C ARG A 107 -17.57 0.57 12.16
N PHE A 108 -16.86 1.31 11.32
CA PHE A 108 -17.42 1.96 10.13
C PHE A 108 -18.15 0.95 9.23
N HIS A 109 -17.54 -0.21 8.96
CA HIS A 109 -18.18 -1.27 8.18
C HIS A 109 -19.48 -1.78 8.80
N ARG A 110 -19.59 -1.77 10.13
CA ARG A 110 -20.72 -2.35 10.86
C ARG A 110 -21.85 -1.35 11.10
N GLU A 111 -21.51 -0.10 11.39
CA GLU A 111 -22.45 0.93 11.84
C GLU A 111 -22.77 1.95 10.74
N ASP A 112 -21.74 2.43 10.02
CA ASP A 112 -21.87 3.66 9.24
C ASP A 112 -21.97 3.41 7.73
N ARG A 113 -21.37 2.32 7.22
CA ARG A 113 -21.24 2.06 5.77
C ARG A 113 -22.58 2.13 5.04
N ARG A 114 -23.63 1.53 5.61
CA ARG A 114 -24.96 1.53 5.00
C ARG A 114 -25.50 2.95 4.83
N LEU A 115 -25.32 3.81 5.83
CA LEU A 115 -25.80 5.20 5.78
C LEU A 115 -25.05 5.98 4.68
N PHE A 116 -23.74 5.80 4.58
CA PHE A 116 -22.94 6.40 3.52
C PHE A 116 -23.39 5.92 2.13
N ASP A 117 -23.65 4.62 1.96
CA ASP A 117 -24.15 4.06 0.70
C ASP A 117 -25.55 4.59 0.34
N GLU A 118 -26.41 4.80 1.34
CA GLU A 118 -27.75 5.39 1.14
C GLU A 118 -27.65 6.85 0.69
N VAL A 119 -26.82 7.66 1.34
CA VAL A 119 -26.60 9.07 0.96
C VAL A 119 -25.94 9.18 -0.42
N ALA A 120 -24.91 8.36 -0.70
CA ALA A 120 -24.26 8.34 -2.01
C ALA A 120 -25.23 7.98 -3.13
N ARG A 121 -26.15 7.02 -2.90
CA ARG A 121 -27.21 6.67 -3.85
C ARG A 121 -28.22 7.80 -4.04
N ALA A 122 -28.64 8.48 -2.98
CA ALA A 122 -29.55 9.62 -3.08
C ALA A 122 -28.94 10.76 -3.91
N LEU A 123 -27.70 11.15 -3.58
CA LEU A 123 -26.97 12.19 -4.31
C LEU A 123 -26.70 11.82 -5.77
N GLY A 124 -26.47 10.54 -6.07
CA GLY A 124 -26.30 10.04 -7.44
C GLY A 124 -27.60 9.93 -8.23
N ALA A 125 -28.73 9.70 -7.57
CA ALA A 125 -30.06 9.68 -8.21
C ALA A 125 -30.56 11.08 -8.56
N ASP A 126 -30.17 12.09 -7.77
CA ASP A 126 -30.50 13.50 -7.98
C ASP A 126 -29.53 14.22 -8.94
N ALA A 127 -28.47 13.55 -9.41
CA ALA A 127 -27.59 14.10 -10.42
C ALA A 127 -28.38 14.30 -11.73
N PRO A 128 -28.56 15.55 -12.21
CA PRO A 128 -29.32 15.79 -13.43
C PRO A 128 -28.63 15.08 -14.59
N ARG A 129 -29.43 14.42 -15.44
CA ARG A 129 -28.99 13.92 -16.75
C ARG A 129 -28.70 15.12 -17.65
N ASP A 130 -27.61 15.83 -17.36
CA ASP A 130 -27.11 16.95 -18.16
C ASP A 130 -26.56 16.39 -19.47
N GLY A 131 -27.45 16.08 -20.41
CA GLY A 131 -27.06 15.58 -21.72
C GLY A 131 -28.21 15.18 -22.65
N GLU A 132 -29.41 14.88 -22.13
CA GLU A 132 -30.49 14.34 -22.98
C GLU A 132 -31.56 15.38 -23.37
N ASP A 133 -31.67 16.51 -22.66
CA ASP A 133 -32.68 17.55 -22.98
C ASP A 133 -32.18 18.64 -23.94
N ALA A 134 -30.86 18.77 -24.16
CA ALA A 134 -30.32 19.75 -25.11
C ALA A 134 -30.49 19.33 -26.58
N ALA A 135 -30.62 18.02 -26.87
CA ALA A 135 -30.78 17.52 -28.23
C ALA A 135 -32.24 17.53 -28.74
N ARG A 136 -33.23 17.72 -27.86
CA ARG A 136 -34.66 17.69 -28.25
C ARG A 136 -35.21 19.05 -28.70
N THR A 137 -34.48 20.14 -28.48
CA THR A 137 -34.94 21.50 -28.81
C THR A 137 -34.43 22.06 -30.15
N GLU A 138 -33.61 21.32 -30.91
CA GLU A 138 -33.08 21.78 -32.22
C GLU A 138 -33.73 21.15 -33.46
N GLU A 139 -34.76 20.33 -33.32
CA GLU A 139 -35.59 19.86 -34.45
C GLU A 139 -37.01 20.43 -34.35
N THR A 140 -37.21 21.67 -34.81
CA THR A 140 -38.45 22.25 -35.44
C THR A 140 -38.29 23.78 -35.47
N PRO A 141 -38.54 24.53 -36.57
CA PRO A 141 -38.89 24.17 -37.95
C PRO A 141 -37.85 24.59 -39.02
#